data_AF-A0A444U6C8-F1
#
_entry.id   AF-A0A444U6C8-F1
#
_cell.length_a   1.000
_cell.length_b   1.000
_cell.length_c   1.000
_cell.angle_alpha   90.00
_cell.angle_beta   90.00
_cell.angle_gamma   90.00
#
_symmetry.space_group_name_H-M   'P 1'
#
loop_
_entity.id
_entity.type
_entity.pdbx_description
1 polymer ?
#
loop_
_entity_poly.entity_id
_entity_poly.type
_entity_poly.pdbx_seq_one_letter_code
_entity_poly.pdbx_strand_id
1 'polypeptide(L)'
;MDLLKAEIARKRKNLEEKELVGESKKYFKRSELARKEEAEYFERCGYKVIRSLRERGEPIRLFAESDYDAFQRLRKIEFLAPEVNKGLRNDLKAALDKIDQQYLNEVVGGQEPGEEDTQHDLKVHEENTTIEELEALGESLGQGDDDKDMDVITKVLKFLLGVWAKDLNGREDHVKRGVQGKLTSATQKQTESYLKPLFRKLRKRSLPADIKESITDIIKFMLQREYVKGLKRLMTICQKHFSTDPSKCVEYNAL
;
A
#
# COMPACT_ATOMS: atom_id res chain seq x y z
N MET A 1 -7.60 -47.73 30.95
CA MET A 1 -6.28 -48.32 30.63
C MET A 1 -5.93 -48.21 29.15
N ASP A 2 -6.89 -48.30 28.23
CA ASP A 2 -6.61 -48.33 26.79
C ASP A 2 -6.23 -46.97 26.18
N LEU A 3 -6.81 -45.87 26.67
CA LEU A 3 -6.44 -44.51 26.25
C LEU A 3 -4.97 -44.18 26.52
N LEU A 4 -4.45 -44.61 27.68
CA LEU A 4 -3.05 -44.37 28.06
C LEU A 4 -2.10 -45.19 27.20
N LYS A 5 -2.43 -46.45 26.92
CA LYS A 5 -1.65 -47.31 26.02
C LYS A 5 -1.63 -46.75 24.59
N ALA A 6 -2.76 -46.23 24.10
CA ALA A 6 -2.85 -45.59 22.80
C ALA A 6 -1.99 -44.31 22.72
N GLU A 7 -2.01 -43.48 23.76
CA GLU A 7 -1.20 -42.26 23.82
C GLU A 7 0.30 -42.55 23.90
N ILE A 8 0.70 -43.57 24.67
CA ILE A 8 2.10 -44.03 24.75
C ILE A 8 2.56 -44.57 23.39
N ALA A 9 1.74 -45.37 22.71
CA ALA A 9 2.06 -45.90 21.38
C ALA A 9 2.21 -44.77 20.34
N ARG A 10 1.32 -43.78 20.38
CA ARG A 10 1.39 -42.60 19.50
C ARG A 10 2.68 -41.81 19.70
N LYS A 11 3.06 -41.55 20.97
CA LYS A 11 4.30 -40.83 21.29
C LYS A 11 5.54 -41.62 20.90
N ARG A 12 5.54 -42.94 21.12
CA ARG A 12 6.65 -43.81 20.70
C ARG A 12 6.82 -43.82 19.18
N LYS A 13 5.73 -43.94 18.43
CA LYS A 13 5.73 -43.87 16.96
C LYS A 13 6.27 -42.53 16.46
N ASN A 14 5.87 -41.40 17.07
CA ASN A 14 6.39 -40.09 16.71
C ASN A 14 7.90 -39.95 16.95
N LEU A 15 8.42 -40.53 18.05
CA LEU A 15 9.86 -40.53 18.34
C LEU A 15 10.65 -41.46 17.41
N GLU A 16 10.05 -42.56 16.96
CA GLU A 16 10.60 -43.46 15.94
C GLU A 16 10.61 -42.80 14.55
N GLU A 17 9.54 -42.12 14.16
CA GLU A 17 9.45 -41.31 12.93
C GLU A 17 10.48 -40.18 12.90
N LYS A 18 10.74 -39.54 14.05
CA LYS A 18 11.81 -38.55 14.23
C LYS A 18 13.20 -39.18 14.38
N GLU A 19 13.37 -40.50 14.22
CA GLU A 19 14.62 -41.26 14.38
C GLU A 19 15.35 -40.99 15.73
N LEU A 20 14.61 -40.59 16.77
CA LEU A 20 15.18 -40.33 18.09
C LEU A 20 15.30 -41.62 18.91
N VAL A 21 14.44 -42.59 18.61
CA VAL A 21 14.33 -43.90 19.26
C VAL A 21 14.20 -44.97 18.17
N GLY A 22 14.75 -46.16 18.40
CA GLY A 22 14.66 -47.30 17.47
C GLY A 22 14.88 -48.63 18.19
N GLU A 23 15.05 -49.72 17.45
CA GLU A 23 15.21 -51.07 18.03
C GLU A 23 16.41 -51.17 18.99
N SER A 24 17.52 -50.45 18.71
CA SER A 24 18.74 -50.45 19.53
C SER A 24 18.90 -49.24 20.46
N LYS A 25 18.17 -48.13 20.22
CA LYS A 25 18.30 -46.88 20.99
C LYS A 25 17.01 -46.59 21.74
N LYS A 26 16.94 -47.01 23.00
CA LYS A 26 15.75 -46.88 23.88
C LYS A 26 15.57 -45.48 24.50
N TYR A 27 16.65 -44.69 24.59
CA TYR A 27 16.66 -43.37 25.22
C TYR A 27 17.17 -42.31 24.24
N PHE A 28 16.65 -41.10 24.34
CA PHE A 28 17.06 -39.94 23.53
C PHE A 28 17.34 -38.73 24.42
N LYS A 29 18.21 -37.83 23.97
CA LYS A 29 18.44 -36.57 24.68
C LYS A 29 17.35 -35.57 24.33
N ARG A 30 16.82 -34.87 25.33
CA ARG A 30 15.81 -33.82 25.12
C ARG A 30 16.30 -32.70 24.19
N SER A 31 17.60 -32.40 24.20
CA SER A 31 18.22 -31.45 23.28
C SER A 31 18.23 -31.92 21.81
N GLU A 32 18.29 -33.22 21.54
CA GLU A 32 18.20 -33.78 20.19
C GLU A 32 16.77 -33.66 19.65
N LEU A 33 15.77 -33.93 20.50
CA LEU A 33 14.36 -33.72 20.15
C LEU A 33 14.09 -32.24 19.84
N ALA A 34 14.57 -31.34 20.70
CA ALA A 34 14.41 -29.89 20.50
C ALA A 34 15.06 -29.41 19.17
N ARG A 35 16.25 -29.91 18.81
CA ARG A 35 16.89 -29.57 17.53
C ARG A 35 16.12 -30.11 16.32
N LYS A 36 15.54 -31.31 16.40
CA LYS A 36 14.70 -31.83 15.30
C LYS A 36 13.40 -31.04 15.16
N GLU A 37 12.78 -30.66 16.27
CA GLU A 37 11.58 -29.81 16.26
C GLU A 37 11.87 -28.39 15.74
N GLU A 38 13.03 -27.83 16.08
CA GLU A 38 13.50 -26.54 15.58
C GLU A 38 13.82 -26.58 14.08
N ALA A 39 14.45 -27.66 13.60
CA ALA A 39 14.72 -27.86 12.18
C ALA A 39 13.44 -28.03 11.35
N GLU A 40 12.50 -28.89 11.79
CA GLU A 40 11.18 -29.05 11.15
C GLU A 40 10.40 -27.72 11.13
N TYR A 41 10.55 -26.93 12.20
CA TYR A 41 9.97 -25.59 12.30
C TYR A 41 10.61 -24.61 11.31
N PHE A 42 11.93 -24.61 11.18
CA PHE A 42 12.67 -23.73 10.27
C PHE A 42 12.37 -24.07 8.80
N GLU A 43 12.26 -25.35 8.47
CA GLU A 43 11.92 -25.85 7.14
C GLU A 43 10.49 -25.45 6.72
N ARG A 44 9.55 -25.45 7.67
CA ARG A 44 8.15 -25.08 7.41
C ARG A 44 7.92 -23.56 7.36
N CYS A 45 8.60 -22.80 8.22
CA CYS A 45 8.25 -21.39 8.52
C CYS A 45 9.43 -20.42 8.71
N GLY A 46 10.68 -20.86 8.86
CA GLY A 46 11.79 -20.04 9.38
C GLY A 46 12.07 -18.75 8.60
N TYR A 47 12.22 -18.84 7.27
CA TYR A 47 12.45 -17.67 6.40
C TYR A 47 11.26 -16.71 6.34
N LYS A 48 10.03 -17.21 6.60
CA LYS A 48 8.82 -16.40 6.61
C LYS A 48 8.79 -15.49 7.84
N VAL A 49 9.31 -15.94 8.99
CA VAL A 49 9.26 -15.15 10.23
C VAL A 49 10.12 -13.90 10.19
N ILE A 50 11.39 -14.05 9.80
CA ILE A 50 12.33 -12.92 9.70
C ILE A 50 11.82 -11.89 8.69
N ARG A 51 11.37 -12.38 7.53
CA ARG A 51 10.82 -11.54 6.47
C ARG A 51 9.55 -10.81 6.94
N SER A 52 8.60 -11.51 7.54
CA SER A 52 7.35 -10.93 8.02
C SER A 52 7.56 -9.91 9.14
N LEU A 53 8.48 -10.17 10.09
CA LEU A 53 8.81 -9.20 11.14
C LEU A 53 9.47 -7.94 10.55
N ARG A 54 10.42 -8.11 9.62
CA ARG A 54 11.07 -6.99 8.93
C ARG A 54 10.10 -6.14 8.10
N GLU A 55 9.20 -6.78 7.36
CA GLU A 55 8.16 -6.10 6.57
C GLU A 55 7.19 -5.30 7.45
N ARG A 56 7.07 -5.66 8.73
CA ARG A 56 6.24 -4.98 9.73
C ARG A 56 6.99 -3.94 10.56
N GLY A 57 8.30 -3.76 10.32
CA GLY A 57 9.15 -2.85 11.09
C GLY A 57 9.44 -3.33 12.52
N GLU A 58 9.19 -4.61 12.81
CA GLU A 58 9.37 -5.20 14.14
C GLU A 58 10.78 -5.76 14.29
N PRO A 59 11.39 -5.70 15.49
CA PRO A 59 12.69 -6.31 15.74
C PRO A 59 12.67 -7.79 15.34
N ILE A 60 13.66 -8.21 14.55
CA ILE A 60 13.77 -9.59 14.05
C ILE A 60 13.96 -10.55 15.24
N ARG A 61 14.67 -10.11 16.28
CA ARG A 61 14.93 -10.87 17.50
C ARG A 61 15.10 -9.94 18.70
N LEU A 62 14.49 -10.28 19.82
CA LEU A 62 14.65 -9.60 21.11
C LEU A 62 15.73 -10.28 21.97
N PHE A 63 16.18 -9.57 23.01
CA PHE A 63 17.18 -10.11 23.93
C PHE A 63 16.66 -11.37 24.63
N ALA A 64 17.47 -12.43 24.64
CA ALA A 64 17.12 -13.76 25.15
C ALA A 64 15.90 -14.44 24.48
N GLU A 65 15.44 -13.94 23.32
CA GLU A 65 14.35 -14.56 22.55
C GLU A 65 14.86 -15.77 21.76
N SER A 66 14.17 -16.92 21.86
CA SER A 66 14.40 -18.06 20.97
C SER A 66 13.71 -17.85 19.61
N ASP A 67 14.09 -18.63 18.60
CA ASP A 67 13.47 -18.54 17.27
C ASP A 67 11.98 -18.92 17.31
N TYR A 68 11.58 -19.77 18.27
CA TYR A 68 10.20 -20.11 18.56
C TYR A 68 9.42 -18.98 19.23
N ASP A 69 10.07 -18.21 20.12
CA ASP A 69 9.43 -17.08 20.78
C ASP A 69 9.18 -15.93 19.79
N ALA A 70 10.14 -15.68 18.88
CA ALA A 70 9.99 -14.71 17.79
C ALA A 70 8.81 -15.06 16.87
N PHE A 71 8.56 -16.35 16.64
CA PHE A 71 7.39 -16.83 15.91
C PHE A 71 6.08 -16.60 16.63
N GLN A 72 6.01 -16.93 17.92
CA GLN A 72 4.81 -16.68 18.71
C GLN A 72 4.47 -15.19 18.75
N ARG A 73 5.50 -14.34 18.86
CA ARG A 73 5.37 -12.89 18.76
C ARG A 73 4.83 -12.47 17.39
N LEU A 74 5.40 -12.96 16.30
CA LEU A 74 4.90 -12.68 14.96
C LEU A 74 3.42 -13.09 14.82
N ARG A 75 3.05 -14.30 15.28
CA ARG A 75 1.67 -14.79 15.21
C ARG A 75 0.70 -13.89 16.00
N LYS A 76 1.14 -13.38 17.15
CA LYS A 76 0.36 -12.42 17.94
C LYS A 76 0.19 -11.08 17.21
N ILE A 77 1.25 -10.60 16.56
CA ILE A 77 1.21 -9.37 15.75
C ILE A 77 0.27 -9.55 14.56
N GLU A 78 0.36 -10.68 13.84
CA GLU A 78 -0.51 -10.99 12.69
C GLU A 78 -1.98 -11.13 13.08
N PHE A 79 -2.26 -11.66 14.27
CA PHE A 79 -3.62 -11.76 14.81
C PHE A 79 -4.21 -10.39 15.16
N LEU A 80 -3.40 -9.50 15.74
CA LEU A 80 -3.84 -8.16 16.16
C LEU A 80 -3.89 -7.16 15.01
N ALA A 81 -3.06 -7.34 13.97
CA ALA A 81 -2.97 -6.48 12.81
C ALA A 81 -2.87 -7.32 11.50
N PRO A 82 -4.00 -7.91 11.04
CA PRO A 82 -4.02 -8.65 9.79
C PRO A 82 -3.61 -7.75 8.62
N GLU A 83 -2.62 -8.19 7.85
CA GLU A 83 -2.11 -7.45 6.68
C GLU A 83 -3.05 -7.65 5.50
N VAL A 84 -3.84 -6.63 5.19
CA VAL A 84 -4.83 -6.68 4.11
C VAL A 84 -4.23 -6.25 2.75
N ASN A 85 -3.03 -5.65 2.69
CA ASN A 85 -2.61 -4.83 1.52
C ASN A 85 -1.18 -5.05 0.97
N LYS A 86 -0.51 -6.18 1.22
CA LYS A 86 0.91 -6.38 0.84
C LYS A 86 1.18 -6.51 -0.67
N GLY A 87 0.21 -6.98 -1.46
CA GLY A 87 0.37 -7.17 -2.91
C GLY A 87 0.17 -5.88 -3.71
N LEU A 88 -1.00 -5.25 -3.56
CA LEU A 88 -1.37 -4.05 -4.33
C LEU A 88 -0.42 -2.86 -4.13
N ARG A 89 0.11 -2.68 -2.91
CA ARG A 89 0.98 -1.53 -2.62
C ARG A 89 2.36 -1.67 -3.27
N ASN A 90 2.87 -2.88 -3.42
CA ASN A 90 4.20 -3.13 -3.99
C ASN A 90 4.18 -3.10 -5.51
N ASP A 91 3.17 -3.68 -6.14
CA ASP A 91 3.10 -3.74 -7.61
C ASP A 91 2.78 -2.37 -8.22
N LEU A 92 1.91 -1.59 -7.57
CA LEU A 92 1.63 -0.21 -8.00
C LEU A 92 2.82 0.71 -7.75
N LYS A 93 3.47 0.60 -6.57
CA LYS A 93 4.69 1.37 -6.26
C LYS A 93 5.81 1.01 -7.23
N ALA A 94 6.01 -0.27 -7.55
CA ALA A 94 7.04 -0.71 -8.48
C ALA A 94 6.75 -0.28 -9.92
N ALA A 95 5.49 -0.31 -10.35
CA ALA A 95 5.09 0.21 -11.66
C ALA A 95 5.34 1.73 -11.76
N LEU A 96 4.97 2.49 -10.72
CA LEU A 96 5.24 3.92 -10.64
C LEU A 96 6.76 4.20 -10.59
N ASP A 97 7.52 3.51 -9.74
CA ASP A 97 8.97 3.68 -9.60
C ASP A 97 9.73 3.36 -10.90
N LYS A 98 9.25 2.38 -11.68
CA LYS A 98 9.86 2.02 -12.97
C LYS A 98 9.59 3.07 -14.04
N ILE A 99 8.39 3.66 -14.04
CA ILE A 99 8.07 4.78 -14.95
C ILE A 99 8.81 6.05 -14.50
N ASP A 100 8.97 6.28 -13.19
CA ASP A 100 9.77 7.36 -12.62
C ASP A 100 11.24 7.27 -13.03
N GLN A 101 11.82 6.07 -12.98
CA GLN A 101 13.20 5.84 -13.43
C GLN A 101 13.38 6.10 -14.93
N GLN A 102 12.41 5.70 -15.76
CA GLN A 102 12.47 5.95 -17.20
C GLN A 102 12.42 7.45 -17.52
N TYR A 103 11.56 8.21 -16.84
CA TYR A 103 11.43 9.64 -17.05
C TYR A 103 12.61 10.44 -16.48
N LEU A 104 13.15 10.05 -15.31
CA LEU A 104 14.36 10.67 -14.76
C LEU A 104 15.52 10.60 -15.74
N ASN A 105 15.68 9.47 -16.42
CA ASN A 105 16.73 9.31 -17.44
C ASN A 105 16.49 10.23 -18.65
N GLU A 106 15.24 10.48 -19.02
CA GLU A 106 14.88 11.41 -20.11
C GLU A 106 15.10 12.89 -19.72
N VAL A 107 14.73 13.28 -18.50
CA VAL A 107 14.89 14.68 -18.01
C VAL A 107 16.35 15.01 -17.72
N VAL A 108 17.13 14.06 -17.19
CA VAL A 108 18.57 14.22 -17.00
C VAL A 108 19.31 14.26 -18.35
N GLY A 109 18.76 13.62 -19.39
CA GLY A 109 19.34 13.55 -20.72
C GLY A 109 19.11 14.77 -21.63
N GLY A 110 18.27 15.74 -21.24
CA GLY A 110 17.93 16.90 -22.09
C GLY A 110 17.75 18.20 -21.30
N GLN A 111 18.80 19.04 -21.28
CA GLN A 111 18.68 20.45 -20.92
C GLN A 111 19.05 21.31 -22.13
N GLU A 112 18.06 22.03 -22.68
CA GLU A 112 18.32 23.24 -23.47
C GLU A 112 18.47 24.45 -22.52
N PRO A 113 19.37 25.40 -22.82
CA PRO A 113 19.63 26.54 -21.96
C PRO A 113 18.54 27.61 -22.13
N GLY A 114 17.81 27.92 -21.05
CA GLY A 114 16.83 29.00 -20.99
C GLY A 114 16.68 29.52 -19.56
N GLU A 115 16.60 30.85 -19.44
CA GLU A 115 16.53 31.73 -18.25
C GLU A 115 16.41 31.08 -16.86
N GLU A 116 17.45 31.32 -16.04
CA GLU A 116 17.79 30.58 -14.82
C GLU A 116 16.78 30.70 -13.65
N ASP A 117 15.90 31.71 -13.65
CA ASP A 117 15.11 32.06 -12.46
C ASP A 117 13.71 31.41 -12.42
N THR A 118 13.19 30.94 -13.57
CA THR A 118 11.86 30.29 -13.64
C THR A 118 11.87 28.92 -14.32
N GLN A 119 13.05 28.43 -14.74
CA GLN A 119 13.20 27.18 -15.50
C GLN A 119 12.68 25.93 -14.75
N HIS A 120 12.57 26.00 -13.42
CA HIS A 120 12.15 24.88 -12.56
C HIS A 120 10.78 25.04 -11.94
N ASP A 121 10.08 26.13 -12.24
CA ASP A 121 8.75 26.38 -11.70
C ASP A 121 7.69 25.59 -12.49
N LEU A 122 6.78 24.97 -11.74
CA LEU A 122 5.62 24.27 -12.29
C LEU A 122 4.56 25.27 -12.72
N LYS A 123 3.81 24.91 -13.77
CA LYS A 123 2.66 25.72 -14.19
C LYS A 123 1.58 25.64 -13.12
N VAL A 124 1.27 26.79 -12.54
CA VAL A 124 0.16 26.93 -11.61
C VAL A 124 -1.08 27.32 -12.40
N HIS A 125 -2.06 26.42 -12.49
CA HIS A 125 -3.39 26.77 -12.94
C HIS A 125 -4.15 27.35 -11.74
N GLU A 126 -4.17 28.68 -11.61
CA GLU A 126 -4.97 29.35 -10.58
C GLU A 126 -6.46 29.24 -10.93
N GLU A 127 -7.14 28.28 -10.32
CA GLU A 127 -8.59 28.40 -10.13
C GLU A 127 -8.78 29.12 -8.79
N ASN A 128 -9.37 30.32 -8.80
CA ASN A 128 -9.68 31.15 -7.62
C ASN A 128 -10.75 30.49 -6.72
N THR A 129 -10.48 29.28 -6.25
CA THR A 129 -11.38 28.49 -5.42
C THR A 129 -10.79 28.44 -4.03
N THR A 130 -11.57 28.81 -3.02
CA THR A 130 -11.13 28.71 -1.63
C THR A 130 -11.41 27.31 -1.07
N ILE A 131 -10.71 26.94 0.01
CA ILE A 131 -10.95 25.66 0.70
C ILE A 131 -12.41 25.59 1.22
N GLU A 132 -12.93 26.71 1.71
CA GLU A 132 -14.31 26.85 2.21
C GLU A 132 -15.35 26.63 1.09
N GLU A 133 -15.09 27.16 -0.12
CA GLU A 133 -15.93 26.89 -1.29
C GLU A 133 -15.92 25.42 -1.69
N LEU A 134 -14.79 24.72 -1.53
CA LEU A 134 -14.70 23.29 -1.85
C LEU A 134 -15.45 22.44 -0.84
N GLU A 135 -15.37 22.77 0.45
CA GLU A 135 -16.13 22.08 1.51
C GLU A 135 -17.64 22.23 1.25
N ALA A 136 -18.11 23.44 0.91
CA ALA A 136 -19.51 23.68 0.54
C ALA A 136 -19.95 22.92 -0.72
N LEU A 137 -19.10 22.88 -1.77
CA LEU A 137 -19.37 22.07 -2.96
C LEU A 137 -19.42 20.58 -2.65
N GLY A 138 -18.65 20.12 -1.65
CA GLY A 138 -18.67 18.76 -1.13
C GLY A 138 -20.02 18.30 -0.56
N GLU A 139 -20.81 19.22 0.00
CA GLU A 139 -22.15 18.91 0.53
C GLU A 139 -23.18 18.64 -0.58
N SER A 140 -22.98 19.27 -1.74
CA SER A 140 -23.82 19.10 -2.93
C SER A 140 -23.49 17.86 -3.77
N LEU A 141 -22.35 17.20 -3.52
CA LEU A 141 -21.94 16.00 -4.25
C LEU A 141 -22.86 14.80 -3.95
N GLY A 142 -23.28 14.12 -5.02
CA GLY A 142 -24.04 12.88 -4.94
C GLY A 142 -25.53 13.08 -4.69
N GLN A 143 -26.06 14.28 -4.93
CA GLN A 143 -27.49 14.60 -4.82
C GLN A 143 -28.31 14.21 -6.07
N GLY A 144 -27.70 13.50 -7.03
CA GLY A 144 -28.37 12.95 -8.22
C GLY A 144 -28.18 13.76 -9.50
N ASP A 145 -27.44 14.86 -9.47
CA ASP A 145 -27.06 15.62 -10.66
C ASP A 145 -25.63 15.24 -11.10
N ASP A 146 -25.56 14.21 -11.94
CA ASP A 146 -24.31 13.63 -12.45
C ASP A 146 -23.41 14.64 -13.15
N ASP A 147 -24.03 15.58 -13.84
CA ASP A 147 -23.38 16.60 -14.64
C ASP A 147 -22.68 17.62 -13.74
N LYS A 148 -23.37 18.06 -12.69
CA LYS A 148 -22.77 18.90 -11.63
C LYS A 148 -21.69 18.17 -10.85
N ASP A 149 -21.93 16.90 -10.49
CA ASP A 149 -20.94 16.10 -9.77
C ASP A 149 -19.62 16.01 -10.55
N MET A 150 -19.68 15.78 -11.87
CA MET A 150 -18.49 15.74 -12.73
C MET A 150 -17.75 17.08 -12.81
N ASP A 151 -18.46 18.20 -12.77
CA ASP A 151 -17.86 19.53 -12.74
C ASP A 151 -17.18 19.81 -11.39
N VAL A 152 -17.83 19.44 -10.28
CA VAL A 152 -17.26 19.57 -8.92
C VAL A 152 -16.02 18.69 -8.76
N ILE A 153 -16.07 17.42 -9.20
CA ILE A 153 -14.90 16.53 -9.21
C ILE A 153 -13.73 17.17 -9.98
N THR A 154 -14.02 17.74 -11.15
CA THR A 154 -12.99 18.41 -11.96
C THR A 154 -12.37 19.59 -11.23
N LYS A 155 -13.20 20.43 -10.61
CA LYS A 155 -12.77 21.62 -9.85
C LYS A 155 -11.89 21.23 -8.65
N VAL A 156 -12.31 20.23 -7.86
CA VAL A 156 -11.53 19.75 -6.69
C VAL A 156 -10.18 19.19 -7.13
N LEU A 157 -10.15 18.30 -8.13
CA LEU A 157 -8.90 17.67 -8.57
C LEU A 157 -7.90 18.68 -9.13
N LYS A 158 -8.38 19.67 -9.90
CA LYS A 158 -7.52 20.75 -10.40
C LYS A 158 -7.02 21.66 -9.29
N PHE A 159 -7.86 22.00 -8.32
CA PHE A 159 -7.46 22.78 -7.16
C PHE A 159 -6.32 22.07 -6.40
N LEU A 160 -6.46 20.77 -6.11
CA LEU A 160 -5.42 20.00 -5.41
C LEU A 160 -4.10 19.98 -6.18
N LEU A 161 -4.14 19.82 -7.51
CA LEU A 161 -2.93 19.90 -8.36
C LEU A 161 -2.32 21.30 -8.34
N GLY A 162 -3.14 22.34 -8.32
CA GLY A 162 -2.72 23.74 -8.27
C GLY A 162 -2.07 24.11 -6.94
N VAL A 163 -2.67 23.72 -5.81
CA VAL A 163 -2.09 23.90 -4.47
C VAL A 163 -0.76 23.18 -4.38
N TRP A 164 -0.70 21.93 -4.84
CA TRP A 164 0.56 21.18 -4.83
C TRP A 164 1.64 21.87 -5.69
N ALA A 165 1.30 22.36 -6.89
CA ALA A 165 2.25 23.11 -7.71
C ALA A 165 2.73 24.40 -7.04
N LYS A 166 1.83 25.15 -6.38
CA LYS A 166 2.18 26.36 -5.61
C LYS A 166 3.14 26.03 -4.46
N ASP A 167 2.84 24.99 -3.68
CA ASP A 167 3.69 24.53 -2.59
C ASP A 167 5.08 24.13 -3.09
N LEU A 168 5.14 23.49 -4.26
CA LEU A 168 6.41 23.08 -4.86
C LEU A 168 7.23 24.27 -5.39
N ASN A 169 6.58 25.31 -5.92
CA ASN A 169 7.24 26.54 -6.41
C ASN A 169 7.67 27.47 -5.28
N GLY A 170 6.94 27.46 -4.16
CA GLY A 170 7.26 28.26 -2.96
C GLY A 170 8.49 27.79 -2.18
N ARG A 171 9.12 26.69 -2.59
CA ARG A 171 10.37 26.19 -2.00
C ARG A 171 11.54 27.07 -2.41
N GLU A 172 12.53 27.19 -1.52
CA GLU A 172 13.77 27.90 -1.82
C GLU A 172 14.47 27.33 -3.07
N ASP A 173 15.09 28.19 -3.88
CA ASP A 173 15.66 27.80 -5.18
C ASP A 173 16.74 26.73 -5.07
N HIS A 174 17.51 26.72 -3.98
CA HIS A 174 18.51 25.69 -3.73
C HIS A 174 17.85 24.31 -3.52
N VAL A 175 16.67 24.26 -2.92
CA VAL A 175 15.86 23.04 -2.74
C VAL A 175 15.24 22.63 -4.06
N LYS A 176 14.68 23.57 -4.84
CA LYS A 176 14.10 23.31 -6.17
C LYS A 176 15.12 22.70 -7.13
N ARG A 177 16.36 23.22 -7.12
CA ARG A 177 17.46 22.73 -7.96
C ARG A 177 18.04 21.39 -7.51
N GLY A 178 17.89 21.05 -6.23
CA GLY A 178 18.34 19.77 -5.69
C GLY A 178 17.66 18.57 -6.36
N VAL A 179 18.33 17.41 -6.34
CA VAL A 179 17.81 16.16 -6.93
C VAL A 179 16.40 15.84 -6.41
N GLN A 180 16.17 16.00 -5.11
CA GLN A 180 14.88 15.78 -4.48
C GLN A 180 13.81 16.79 -4.92
N GLY A 181 14.19 18.07 -5.11
CA GLY A 181 13.29 19.11 -5.62
C GLY A 181 12.84 18.83 -7.04
N LYS A 182 13.78 18.48 -7.92
CA LYS A 182 13.51 18.07 -9.30
C LYS A 182 12.64 16.82 -9.36
N LEU A 183 12.93 15.80 -8.55
CA LEU A 183 12.16 14.56 -8.49
C LEU A 183 10.70 14.83 -8.12
N THR A 184 10.46 15.57 -7.03
CA THR A 184 9.11 15.88 -6.56
C THR A 184 8.32 16.74 -7.55
N SER A 185 8.96 17.70 -8.23
CA SER A 185 8.32 18.47 -9.32
C SER A 185 7.99 17.60 -10.53
N ALA A 186 8.86 16.65 -10.88
CA ALA A 186 8.59 15.67 -11.94
C ALA A 186 7.39 14.77 -11.59
N THR A 187 7.30 14.28 -10.35
CA THR A 187 6.16 13.47 -9.87
C THR A 187 4.84 14.23 -9.98
N GLN A 188 4.82 15.52 -9.65
CA GLN A 188 3.61 16.34 -9.78
C GLN A 188 3.18 16.47 -11.25
N LYS A 189 4.12 16.79 -12.15
CA LYS A 189 3.87 16.93 -13.60
C LYS A 189 3.38 15.61 -14.22
N GLN A 190 3.94 14.49 -13.76
CA GLN A 190 3.53 13.17 -14.20
C GLN A 190 2.12 12.82 -13.71
N THR A 191 1.81 13.12 -12.44
CA THR A 191 0.46 12.94 -11.88
C THR A 191 -0.58 13.76 -12.66
N GLU A 192 -0.27 15.02 -12.98
CA GLU A 192 -1.11 15.85 -13.84
C GLU A 192 -1.35 15.18 -15.21
N SER A 193 -0.30 14.61 -15.81
CA SER A 193 -0.39 13.87 -17.08
C SER A 193 -1.29 12.64 -16.98
N TYR A 194 -1.19 11.85 -15.90
CA TYR A 194 -2.04 10.69 -15.66
C TYR A 194 -3.51 11.04 -15.43
N LEU A 195 -3.80 12.24 -14.94
CA LEU A 195 -5.17 12.71 -14.74
C LEU A 195 -5.80 13.30 -16.02
N LYS A 196 -5.02 13.63 -17.07
CA LYS A 196 -5.55 14.17 -18.34
C LYS A 196 -6.65 13.30 -18.99
N PRO A 197 -6.52 11.96 -19.08
CA PRO A 197 -7.59 11.11 -19.60
C PRO A 197 -8.87 11.20 -18.77
N LEU A 198 -8.76 11.27 -17.44
CA LEU A 198 -9.90 11.43 -16.54
C LEU A 198 -10.59 12.77 -16.77
N PHE A 199 -9.85 13.88 -16.82
CA PHE A 199 -10.41 15.21 -17.10
C PHE A 199 -11.11 15.29 -18.46
N ARG A 200 -10.60 14.60 -19.48
CA ARG A 200 -11.27 14.49 -20.79
C ARG A 200 -12.60 13.74 -20.67
N LYS A 201 -12.65 12.66 -19.90
CA LYS A 201 -13.87 11.86 -19.70
C LYS A 201 -14.94 12.62 -18.90
N LEU A 202 -14.53 13.33 -17.85
CA LEU A 202 -15.39 14.21 -17.05
C LEU A 202 -15.98 15.33 -17.92
N ARG A 203 -15.15 16.02 -18.71
CA ARG A 203 -15.61 17.08 -19.63
C ARG A 203 -16.60 16.58 -20.68
N LYS A 204 -16.38 15.37 -21.21
CA LYS A 204 -17.23 14.75 -22.23
C LYS A 204 -18.47 14.05 -21.64
N ARG A 205 -18.66 14.08 -20.31
CA ARG A 205 -19.76 13.39 -19.63
C ARG A 205 -19.85 11.91 -20.03
N SER A 206 -18.69 11.26 -20.16
CA SER A 206 -18.53 9.89 -20.70
C SER A 206 -17.93 8.91 -19.70
N LEU A 207 -17.98 9.27 -18.42
CA LEU A 207 -17.46 8.45 -17.34
C LEU A 207 -18.50 7.37 -16.98
N PRO A 208 -18.11 6.09 -16.84
CA PRO A 208 -19.02 5.05 -16.35
C PRO A 208 -19.62 5.41 -14.99
N ALA A 209 -20.90 5.08 -14.78
CA ALA A 209 -21.64 5.46 -13.59
C ALA A 209 -21.00 4.95 -12.29
N ASP A 210 -20.48 3.73 -12.29
CA ASP A 210 -19.82 3.10 -11.14
C ASP A 210 -18.48 3.77 -10.78
N ILE A 211 -17.68 4.13 -11.79
CA ILE A 211 -16.43 4.88 -11.58
C ILE A 211 -16.74 6.30 -11.09
N LYS A 212 -17.75 6.95 -11.68
CA LYS A 212 -18.20 8.29 -11.28
C LYS A 212 -18.63 8.29 -9.81
N GLU A 213 -19.55 7.41 -9.42
CA GLU A 213 -20.02 7.27 -8.03
C GLU A 213 -18.86 7.03 -7.07
N SER A 214 -17.93 6.14 -7.42
CA SER A 214 -16.75 5.90 -6.59
C SER A 214 -15.87 7.14 -6.44
N ILE A 215 -15.65 7.92 -7.50
CA ILE A 215 -14.85 9.15 -7.42
C ILE A 215 -15.59 10.23 -6.62
N THR A 216 -16.90 10.37 -6.80
CA THR A 216 -17.76 11.26 -5.99
C THR A 216 -17.57 10.99 -4.51
N ASP A 217 -17.65 9.73 -4.08
CA ASP A 217 -17.46 9.35 -2.67
C ASP A 217 -16.04 9.64 -2.17
N ILE A 218 -15.02 9.35 -2.98
CA ILE A 218 -13.63 9.62 -2.62
C ILE A 218 -13.43 11.12 -2.39
N ILE A 219 -13.92 11.96 -3.30
CA ILE A 219 -13.82 13.42 -3.17
C ILE A 219 -14.58 13.90 -1.93
N LYS A 220 -15.79 13.39 -1.69
CA LYS A 220 -16.58 13.72 -0.50
C LYS A 220 -15.83 13.38 0.79
N PHE A 221 -15.25 12.18 0.89
CA PHE A 221 -14.45 11.79 2.05
C PHE A 221 -13.19 12.62 2.20
N MET A 222 -12.53 13.01 1.09
CA MET A 222 -11.36 13.88 1.13
C MET A 222 -11.69 15.27 1.67
N LEU A 223 -12.81 15.85 1.25
CA LEU A 223 -13.27 17.16 1.73
C LEU A 223 -13.69 17.11 3.21
N GLN A 224 -14.24 15.99 3.66
CA GLN A 224 -14.58 15.74 5.07
C GLN A 224 -13.36 15.37 5.94
N ARG A 225 -12.14 15.36 5.38
CA ARG A 225 -10.90 14.94 6.06
C ARG A 225 -10.90 13.48 6.52
N GLU A 226 -11.79 12.68 5.96
CA GLU A 226 -11.98 11.25 6.22
C GLU A 226 -11.11 10.41 5.26
N TYR A 227 -9.80 10.67 5.25
CA TYR A 227 -8.87 10.11 4.26
C TYR A 227 -8.83 8.58 4.27
N VAL A 228 -9.05 7.95 5.43
CA VAL A 228 -9.09 6.48 5.56
C VAL A 228 -10.29 5.91 4.79
N LYS A 229 -11.47 6.55 4.89
CA LYS A 229 -12.67 6.16 4.14
C LYS A 229 -12.49 6.37 2.65
N GLY A 230 -11.90 7.51 2.25
CA GLY A 230 -11.55 7.80 0.86
C GLY A 230 -10.62 6.75 0.26
N LEU A 231 -9.53 6.41 0.96
CA LEU A 231 -8.58 5.40 0.51
C LEU A 231 -9.23 4.00 0.43
N LYS A 232 -10.08 3.63 1.39
CA LYS A 232 -10.83 2.37 1.37
C LYS A 232 -11.73 2.27 0.14
N ARG A 233 -12.45 3.34 -0.20
CA ARG A 233 -13.30 3.41 -1.39
C ARG A 233 -12.46 3.26 -2.67
N LEU A 234 -11.34 3.98 -2.78
CA LEU A 234 -10.39 3.86 -3.89
C LEU A 234 -9.86 2.43 -4.04
N MET A 235 -9.45 1.79 -2.95
CA MET A 235 -8.97 0.42 -2.99
C MET A 235 -10.05 -0.56 -3.46
N THR A 236 -11.28 -0.38 -2.98
CA THR A 236 -12.42 -1.22 -3.35
C THR A 236 -12.71 -1.14 -4.86
N ILE A 237 -12.72 0.05 -5.45
CA ILE A 237 -12.96 0.21 -6.90
C ILE A 237 -11.79 -0.35 -7.71
N CYS A 238 -10.54 -0.14 -7.28
CA CYS A 238 -9.37 -0.73 -7.94
C CYS A 238 -9.44 -2.26 -7.95
N GLN A 239 -9.82 -2.89 -6.83
CA GLN A 239 -9.96 -4.35 -6.74
C GLN A 239 -11.10 -4.88 -7.62
N LYS A 240 -12.21 -4.12 -7.73
CA LYS A 240 -13.35 -4.48 -8.59
C LYS A 240 -12.96 -4.51 -10.07
N HIS A 241 -12.17 -3.55 -10.55
CA HIS A 241 -11.82 -3.44 -11.97
C HIS A 241 -10.51 -4.12 -12.35
N PHE A 242 -9.56 -4.26 -11.42
CA PHE A 242 -8.23 -4.82 -11.65
C PHE A 242 -7.98 -5.97 -10.69
N SER A 243 -8.85 -6.98 -10.76
CA SER A 243 -8.85 -8.15 -9.90
C SER A 243 -7.50 -8.86 -9.97
N THR A 244 -6.72 -8.77 -8.89
CA THR A 244 -5.51 -9.57 -8.67
C THR A 244 -5.87 -10.67 -7.67
N ASP A 245 -6.16 -11.87 -8.20
CA ASP A 245 -6.48 -13.13 -7.50
C ASP A 245 -7.72 -13.09 -6.54
N PRO A 246 -8.85 -13.73 -6.92
CA PRO A 246 -10.11 -13.77 -6.16
C PRO A 246 -10.04 -14.32 -4.73
N SER A 247 -8.99 -15.09 -4.38
CA SER A 247 -8.84 -15.69 -3.04
C SER A 247 -8.40 -14.70 -1.94
N LYS A 248 -8.10 -13.44 -2.31
CA LYS A 248 -7.66 -12.36 -1.41
C LYS A 248 -8.41 -11.04 -1.61
N CYS A 249 -9.56 -11.06 -2.28
CA CYS A 249 -10.40 -9.87 -2.43
C CYS A 249 -11.02 -9.50 -1.07
N VAL A 250 -10.83 -8.25 -0.66
CA VAL A 250 -11.33 -7.73 0.62
C VAL A 250 -12.77 -7.32 0.38
N GLU A 251 -13.72 -8.19 0.65
CA GLU A 251 -15.12 -7.78 0.71
C GLU A 251 -15.30 -6.84 1.90
N TYR A 252 -15.35 -5.54 1.62
CA TYR A 252 -15.71 -4.51 2.60
C TYR A 252 -17.23 -4.38 2.76
N ASN A 253 -17.93 -5.50 2.93
CA ASN A 253 -19.36 -5.55 3.21
C ASN A 253 -19.68 -5.28 4.70
N ALA A 254 -19.06 -4.25 5.28
CA ALA A 254 -19.35 -3.81 6.64
C ALA A 254 -19.04 -2.31 6.80
N LEU A 255 -20.04 -1.49 6.49
CA LEU A 255 -20.63 -0.41 7.30
C LEU A 255 -21.69 0.31 6.47
#